data_AF-A0A2V6PEE4-F1
#
_entry.id   AF-A0A2V6PEE4-F1
#
_cell.length_a   1.000
_cell.length_b   1.000
_cell.length_c   1.000
_cell.angle_alpha   90.00
_cell.angle_beta   90.00
_cell.angle_gamma   90.00
#
_symmetry.space_group_name_H-M   'P 1'
#
loop_
_entity.id
_entity.type
_entity.pdbx_description
1 polymer ?
#
loop_
_entity_poly.entity_id
_entity_poly.type
_entity_poly.pdbx_seq_one_letter_code
_entity_poly.pdbx_strand_id
1 'polypeptide(L)'
;MNTGSLWAITCYFNPVEYKSRLENYRVFRKHLAVPLVTVEWSLGPTFQLGSGDADILVQLHGWSLMWQKERLLNIAVQHVPQTCECIAWLDCDVVFEEGDWAGRARAALDQYPLLRLFNKRYDLAREESIERVSASDEAEEAFEGAAPLQEVRSPGWHGLVVAI
;
A
#
# COMPACT_ATOMS: atom_id res chain seq x y z
N MET A 1 6.25 3.33 -25.74
CA MET A 1 5.12 3.16 -24.81
C MET A 1 5.27 4.25 -23.77
N ASN A 2 4.24 5.07 -23.56
CA ASN A 2 4.33 6.20 -22.64
C ASN A 2 4.36 5.63 -21.22
N THR A 3 5.56 5.46 -20.65
CA THR A 3 5.75 4.97 -19.28
C THR A 3 5.51 6.14 -18.33
N GLY A 4 4.29 6.67 -18.30
CA GLY A 4 3.90 7.60 -17.28
C GLY A 4 4.23 7.04 -15.91
N SER A 5 4.99 7.77 -15.10
CA SER A 5 5.49 7.19 -13.84
C SER A 5 4.35 6.95 -12.86
N LEU A 6 4.30 5.74 -12.31
CA LEU A 6 3.42 5.34 -11.20
C LEU A 6 4.23 5.45 -9.91
N TRP A 7 3.75 6.24 -8.96
CA TRP A 7 4.33 6.36 -7.62
C TRP A 7 3.39 5.78 -6.58
N ALA A 8 3.94 5.11 -5.57
CA ALA A 8 3.20 4.76 -4.38
C ALA A 8 3.25 5.89 -3.36
N ILE A 9 2.15 6.08 -2.63
CA ILE A 9 2.12 6.86 -1.40
C ILE A 9 1.64 5.99 -0.25
N THR A 10 2.24 6.22 0.92
CA THR A 10 1.77 5.65 2.18
C THR A 10 2.03 6.61 3.33
N CYS A 11 1.51 6.27 4.51
CA CYS A 11 1.85 6.95 5.75
C CYS A 11 2.28 5.94 6.81
N TYR A 12 3.23 6.35 7.65
CA TYR A 12 3.66 5.58 8.80
C TYR A 12 3.29 6.33 10.08
N PHE A 13 2.40 5.73 10.87
CA PHE A 13 1.89 6.30 12.12
C PHE A 13 1.87 5.22 13.20
N ASN A 14 2.72 5.35 14.21
CA ASN A 14 2.89 4.36 15.27
C ASN A 14 3.09 5.01 16.65
N PRO A 15 2.08 5.74 17.17
CA PRO A 15 2.19 6.51 18.42
C PRO A 15 2.43 5.67 19.67
N VAL A 16 2.20 4.35 19.61
CA VAL A 16 2.40 3.40 20.72
C VAL A 16 3.65 2.53 20.49
N GLU A 17 4.45 2.84 19.47
CA GLU A 17 5.74 2.20 19.18
C GLU A 17 5.66 0.65 19.08
N TYR A 18 4.57 0.12 18.49
CA TYR A 18 4.46 -1.31 18.24
C TYR A 18 5.59 -1.77 17.32
N LYS A 19 6.36 -2.78 17.74
CA LYS A 19 7.45 -3.35 16.94
C LYS A 19 6.96 -3.92 15.61
N SER A 20 5.82 -4.60 15.63
CA SER A 20 5.21 -5.21 14.45
C SER A 20 4.88 -4.19 13.36
N ARG A 21 4.49 -2.96 13.71
CA ARG A 21 4.25 -1.89 12.72
C ARG A 21 5.51 -1.58 11.92
N LEU A 22 6.66 -1.45 12.58
CA LEU A 22 7.94 -1.18 11.92
C LEU A 22 8.41 -2.38 11.09
N GLU A 23 8.23 -3.59 11.61
CA GLU A 23 8.55 -4.83 10.91
C GLU A 23 7.72 -4.97 9.63
N ASN A 24 6.40 -4.78 9.71
CA ASN A 24 5.49 -4.84 8.59
C ASN A 24 5.81 -3.77 7.55
N TYR A 25 6.09 -2.53 7.97
CA TYR A 25 6.52 -1.46 7.06
C TYR A 25 7.75 -1.88 6.24
N ARG A 26 8.76 -2.48 6.87
CA ARG A 26 9.97 -2.92 6.18
C ARG A 26 9.70 -4.07 5.20
N VAL A 27 8.79 -4.98 5.56
CA VAL A 27 8.33 -6.05 4.66
C VAL A 27 7.56 -5.47 3.47
N PHE A 28 6.62 -4.55 3.71
CA PHE A 28 5.93 -3.78 2.67
C PHE A 28 6.93 -3.12 1.72
N ARG A 29 7.87 -2.33 2.27
CA ARG A 29 8.87 -1.60 1.48
C ARG A 29 9.73 -2.52 0.63
N LYS A 30 10.16 -3.65 1.20
CA LYS A 30 11.00 -4.66 0.52
C LYS A 30 10.30 -5.26 -0.71
N HIS A 31 8.98 -5.44 -0.67
CA HIS A 31 8.22 -6.05 -1.77
C HIS A 31 7.61 -5.01 -2.74
N LEU A 32 7.74 -3.72 -2.45
CA LEU A 32 7.19 -2.67 -3.29
C LEU A 32 8.07 -2.43 -4.52
N ALA A 33 7.48 -2.60 -5.71
CA ALA A 33 8.17 -2.50 -7.00
C ALA A 33 8.18 -1.09 -7.63
N VAL A 34 7.67 -0.08 -6.93
CA VAL A 34 7.58 1.31 -7.42
C VAL A 34 8.22 2.29 -6.44
N PRO A 35 8.63 3.48 -6.90
CA PRO A 35 9.10 4.54 -6.00
C PRO A 35 8.02 4.94 -4.99
N LEU A 36 8.44 5.25 -3.77
CA LEU A 36 7.56 5.47 -2.62
C LEU A 36 7.76 6.85 -2.00
N VAL A 37 6.65 7.56 -1.81
CA VAL A 37 6.57 8.63 -0.81
C VAL A 37 5.99 8.06 0.48
N THR A 38 6.72 8.20 1.59
CA THR A 38 6.21 7.92 2.93
C THR A 38 6.18 9.19 3.75
N VAL A 39 5.04 9.47 4.37
CA VAL A 39 4.96 10.48 5.43
C VAL A 39 4.91 9.77 6.77
N GLU A 40 5.95 9.94 7.56
CA GLU A 40 6.02 9.47 8.93
C GLU A 40 5.56 10.57 9.89
N TRP A 41 4.79 10.17 10.90
CA TRP A 41 4.40 11.04 11.99
C TRP A 41 4.80 10.46 13.34
N SER A 42 5.31 11.32 14.22
CA SER A 42 5.69 10.94 15.59
C SER A 42 5.16 11.92 16.64
N LEU A 43 4.64 11.36 17.74
CA LEU A 43 4.32 12.11 18.96
C LEU A 43 5.59 12.41 19.77
N GLY A 44 6.58 11.54 19.68
CA GLY A 44 7.84 11.63 20.42
C GLY A 44 8.91 12.43 19.67
N PRO A 45 10.09 12.59 20.28
CA PRO A 45 11.21 13.34 19.68
C PRO A 45 11.95 12.57 18.59
N THR A 46 11.63 11.29 18.39
CA THR A 46 12.34 10.42 17.44
C THR A 46 11.41 9.87 16.39
N PHE A 47 12.00 9.55 15.24
CA PHE A 47 11.37 8.85 14.14
C PHE A 47 11.87 7.41 14.07
N GLN A 48 11.03 6.50 13.59
CA GLN A 48 11.35 5.09 13.43
C GLN A 48 11.85 4.74 12.03
N LEU A 49 11.52 5.54 11.01
CA LEU A 49 12.02 5.38 9.65
C LEU A 49 13.27 6.24 9.39
N GLY A 50 14.10 5.79 8.45
CA GLY A 50 15.30 6.48 7.99
C GLY A 50 15.38 6.60 6.48
N SER A 51 16.46 7.18 5.97
CA SER A 51 16.63 7.52 4.55
C SER A 51 16.57 6.33 3.57
N GLY A 52 16.67 5.09 4.05
CA GLY A 52 16.55 3.88 3.22
C GLY A 52 15.12 3.32 3.14
N ASP A 53 14.19 3.86 3.93
CA ASP A 53 12.84 3.30 4.08
C ASP A 53 11.88 3.80 2.99
N ALA A 54 12.16 4.92 2.31
CA ALA A 54 11.38 5.43 1.18
C ALA A 54 12.23 6.24 0.20
N ASP A 55 11.77 6.38 -1.04
CA ASP A 55 12.41 7.24 -2.05
C ASP A 55 12.26 8.72 -1.69
N ILE A 56 11.10 9.10 -1.11
CA ILE A 56 10.86 10.39 -0.48
C ILE A 56 10.28 10.14 0.91
N LEU A 57 11.03 10.51 1.95
CA LEU A 57 10.60 10.41 3.34
C LEU A 57 10.33 11.80 3.91
N VAL A 58 9.10 12.04 4.34
CA VAL A 58 8.68 13.26 5.04
C VAL A 58 8.40 12.91 6.49
N GLN A 59 9.05 13.59 7.43
CA GLN A 59 8.92 13.29 8.85
C GLN A 59 8.33 14.48 9.58
N LEU A 60 7.25 14.25 10.32
CA LEU A 60 6.48 15.30 10.98
C LEU A 60 6.26 14.97 12.46
N HIS A 61 6.39 15.98 13.31
CA HIS A 61 5.91 15.90 14.68
C HIS A 61 4.50 16.46 14.80
N GLY A 62 3.76 16.00 15.79
CA GLY A 62 2.49 16.62 16.15
C GLY A 62 1.99 16.17 17.51
N TRP A 63 0.79 16.66 17.85
CA TRP A 63 0.21 16.50 19.19
C TRP A 63 -1.13 15.74 19.17
N SER A 64 -1.73 15.58 17.98
CA SER A 64 -3.03 14.91 17.80
C SER A 64 -2.85 13.45 17.40
N LEU A 65 -3.54 12.54 18.07
CA LEU A 65 -3.53 11.11 17.75
C LEU A 65 -4.56 10.71 16.68
N MET A 66 -5.67 11.45 16.58
CA MET A 66 -6.77 11.08 15.68
C MET A 66 -6.60 11.67 14.28
N TRP A 67 -7.17 10.98 13.28
CA TRP A 67 -7.26 11.43 11.89
C TRP A 67 -5.92 11.73 11.21
N GLN A 68 -4.85 11.06 11.64
CA GLN A 68 -3.54 11.25 11.02
C GLN A 68 -3.43 10.57 9.66
N LYS A 69 -4.01 9.38 9.45
CA LYS A 69 -3.88 8.65 8.18
C LYS A 69 -4.24 9.51 6.96
N GLU A 70 -5.46 10.03 6.90
CA GLU A 70 -5.94 10.83 5.78
C GLU A 70 -5.16 12.15 5.62
N ARG A 71 -4.78 12.78 6.75
CA ARG A 71 -3.96 14.00 6.74
C ARG A 71 -2.58 13.73 6.13
N LEU A 72 -1.91 12.67 6.57
CA LEU A 72 -0.57 12.31 6.12
C LEU A 72 -0.58 11.89 4.65
N LEU A 73 -1.63 11.20 4.19
CA LEU A 73 -1.79 10.87 2.78
C LEU A 73 -1.97 12.11 1.90
N ASN A 74 -2.75 13.11 2.34
CA ASN A 74 -2.84 14.39 1.64
C ASN A 74 -1.49 15.10 1.53
N ILE A 75 -0.66 15.01 2.56
CA ILE A 75 0.72 15.54 2.53
C ILE A 75 1.59 14.71 1.57
N ALA A 76 1.44 13.38 1.57
CA ALA A 76 2.20 12.50 0.70
C ALA A 76 1.99 12.86 -0.78
N VAL A 77 0.73 13.07 -1.19
CA VAL A 77 0.37 13.49 -2.56
C VAL A 77 1.11 14.77 -2.97
N GLN A 78 1.27 15.73 -2.06
CA GLN A 78 1.96 17.00 -2.34
C GLN A 78 3.48 16.84 -2.58
N HIS A 79 4.07 15.72 -2.15
CA HIS A 79 5.49 15.44 -2.26
C HIS A 79 5.84 14.48 -3.40
N VAL A 80 4.83 13.90 -4.06
CA VAL A 80 5.06 13.12 -5.28
C VAL A 80 5.66 14.03 -6.35
N PRO A 81 6.64 13.58 -7.16
CA PRO A 81 7.21 14.40 -8.23
C PRO A 81 6.14 14.90 -9.19
N GLN A 82 6.29 16.13 -9.68
CA GLN A 82 5.37 16.73 -10.65
C GLN A 82 5.30 15.98 -11.99
N THR A 83 6.28 15.11 -12.26
CA THR A 83 6.34 14.22 -13.44
C THR A 83 5.57 12.91 -13.23
N CYS A 84 4.99 12.70 -12.04
CA CYS A 84 4.14 11.55 -11.75
C CYS A 84 2.77 11.72 -12.42
N GLU A 85 2.35 10.69 -13.16
CA GLU A 85 1.04 10.69 -13.83
C GLU A 85 -0.01 9.90 -13.05
N CYS A 86 0.41 8.90 -12.28
CA CYS A 86 -0.49 7.99 -11.57
C CYS A 86 0.01 7.76 -10.14
N ILE A 87 -0.92 7.75 -9.19
CA ILE A 87 -0.62 7.51 -7.77
C ILE A 87 -1.32 6.24 -7.31
N ALA A 88 -0.57 5.33 -6.69
CA ALA A 88 -1.11 4.22 -5.92
C ALA A 88 -1.10 4.58 -4.43
N TRP A 89 -2.26 4.72 -3.81
CA TRP A 89 -2.36 4.78 -2.35
C TRP A 89 -2.38 3.36 -1.80
N LEU A 90 -1.36 3.04 -1.01
CA LEU A 90 -1.18 1.74 -0.37
C LEU A 90 -1.06 1.89 1.15
N ASP A 91 -1.67 0.98 1.89
CA ASP A 91 -1.36 0.81 3.31
C ASP A 91 0.00 0.14 3.48
N CYS A 92 0.73 0.45 4.56
CA CYS A 92 2.09 -0.09 4.78
C CYS A 92 2.10 -1.51 5.38
N ASP A 93 0.97 -2.19 5.33
CA ASP A 93 0.74 -3.57 5.77
C ASP A 93 0.18 -4.45 4.63
N VAL A 94 0.37 -4.05 3.36
CA VAL A 94 -0.04 -4.85 2.20
C VAL A 94 1.12 -5.28 1.31
N VAL A 95 1.14 -6.54 0.89
CA VAL A 95 2.12 -7.07 -0.06
C VAL A 95 1.37 -7.62 -1.27
N PHE A 96 1.78 -7.23 -2.48
CA PHE A 96 1.23 -7.82 -3.69
C PHE A 96 1.91 -9.16 -3.96
N GLU A 97 1.13 -10.18 -4.27
CA GLU A 97 1.69 -11.48 -4.67
C GLU A 97 2.37 -11.38 -6.04
N GLU A 98 1.70 -10.73 -6.99
CA GLU A 98 2.17 -10.62 -8.37
C GLU A 98 3.14 -9.45 -8.51
N GLY A 99 4.40 -9.73 -8.85
CA GLY A 99 5.44 -8.70 -9.00
C GLY A 99 5.21 -7.69 -10.13
N ASP A 100 4.34 -8.00 -11.10
CA ASP A 100 4.05 -7.15 -12.25
C ASP A 100 2.85 -6.19 -12.05
N TRP A 101 2.25 -6.18 -10.84
CA TRP A 101 1.02 -5.43 -10.52
C TRP A 101 1.09 -3.96 -10.95
N ALA A 102 2.25 -3.33 -10.80
CA ALA A 102 2.45 -1.91 -11.10
C ALA A 102 2.34 -1.63 -12.60
N GLY A 103 2.90 -2.51 -13.43
CA GLY A 103 2.82 -2.41 -14.89
C GLY A 103 1.40 -2.60 -15.38
N ARG A 104 0.70 -3.61 -14.85
CA ARG A 104 -0.72 -3.84 -15.15
C ARG A 104 -1.56 -2.64 -14.71
N ALA A 105 -1.34 -2.12 -13.51
CA ALA A 105 -2.12 -1.01 -12.95
C ALA A 105 -1.96 0.25 -13.80
N ARG A 106 -0.72 0.57 -14.19
CA ARG A 106 -0.45 1.71 -15.07
C ARG A 106 -1.15 1.58 -16.41
N ALA A 107 -1.13 0.39 -17.02
CA ALA A 107 -1.81 0.15 -18.30
C ALA A 107 -3.35 0.26 -18.17
N ALA A 108 -3.93 -0.25 -17.08
CA ALA A 108 -5.36 -0.11 -16.83
C ALA A 108 -5.79 1.35 -16.60
N LEU A 109 -4.92 2.16 -15.98
CA LEU A 109 -5.17 3.59 -15.76
C LEU A 109 -5.18 4.43 -17.06
N ASP A 110 -4.72 3.89 -18.20
CA ASP A 110 -4.92 4.55 -19.51
C ASP A 110 -6.39 4.51 -19.94
N GLN A 111 -7.18 3.58 -19.42
CA GLN A 111 -8.60 3.38 -19.76
C GLN A 111 -9.54 3.86 -18.65
N TYR A 112 -9.08 3.81 -17.39
CA TYR A 112 -9.89 4.12 -16.22
C TYR A 112 -9.20 5.18 -15.36
N PRO A 113 -9.91 6.25 -14.92
CA PRO A 113 -9.31 7.29 -14.09
C PRO A 113 -9.04 6.84 -12.64
N LEU A 114 -9.63 5.72 -12.22
CA LEU A 114 -9.49 5.16 -10.89
C LEU A 114 -9.52 3.64 -10.98
N LEU A 115 -8.63 2.98 -10.25
CA LEU A 115 -8.47 1.53 -10.25
C LEU A 115 -8.40 1.01 -8.80
N ARG A 116 -9.08 -0.10 -8.54
CA ARG A 116 -8.83 -0.90 -7.34
C ARG A 116 -7.78 -1.97 -7.65
N LEU A 117 -6.67 -1.95 -6.92
CA LEU A 117 -5.49 -2.77 -7.24
C LEU A 117 -5.65 -4.27 -6.99
N PHE A 118 -6.64 -4.70 -6.21
CA PHE A 118 -6.88 -6.11 -5.91
C PHE A 118 -8.37 -6.44 -5.86
N ASN A 119 -8.70 -7.72 -5.93
CA ASN A 119 -10.05 -8.24 -5.69
C ASN A 119 -10.07 -9.37 -4.66
N LYS A 120 -8.92 -9.91 -4.30
CA LYS A 120 -8.73 -10.90 -3.24
C LYS A 120 -7.70 -10.39 -2.22
N ARG A 121 -7.91 -10.76 -0.96
CA ARG A 121 -7.02 -10.45 0.16
C ARG A 121 -6.83 -11.70 0.99
N TYR A 122 -5.59 -12.00 1.36
CA TYR A 122 -5.27 -12.98 2.40
C TYR A 122 -4.72 -12.26 3.62
N ASP A 123 -5.28 -12.54 4.80
CA ASP A 123 -4.78 -12.04 6.07
C ASP A 123 -3.83 -13.07 6.67
N LEU A 124 -2.56 -12.71 6.82
CA LEU A 124 -1.60 -13.62 7.43
C LEU A 124 -1.78 -13.70 8.94
N ALA A 125 -1.80 -14.92 9.46
CA ALA A 125 -1.61 -15.13 10.89
C ALA A 125 -0.17 -14.76 11.28
N ARG A 126 0.03 -14.41 12.56
CA ARG A 126 1.33 -13.94 13.08
C ARG A 126 2.47 -14.92 12.86
N GLU A 127 2.18 -16.21 12.83
CA GLU A 127 3.14 -17.31 12.66
C GLU A 127 3.36 -17.72 11.20
N GLU A 128 2.58 -17.15 10.28
CA GLU A 128 2.64 -17.45 8.86
C GLU A 128 3.62 -16.53 8.12
N SER A 129 4.16 -17.04 7.01
CA SER A 129 5.11 -16.32 6.16
C SER A 129 4.53 -16.15 4.78
N ILE A 130 4.79 -14.99 4.16
CA ILE A 130 4.35 -14.65 2.80
C ILE A 130 4.67 -15.77 1.78
N GLU A 131 5.80 -16.45 1.93
CA GLU A 131 6.24 -17.55 1.05
C GLU A 131 5.29 -18.77 1.00
N ARG A 132 4.36 -18.91 1.96
CA ARG A 132 3.40 -20.03 2.00
C ARG A 132 2.08 -19.76 1.29
N VAL A 133 1.71 -18.50 1.08
CA VAL A 133 0.40 -18.12 0.51
C VAL A 133 0.34 -18.44 -0.98
N SER A 134 1.46 -18.33 -1.70
CA SER A 134 1.55 -18.65 -3.12
C SER A 134 1.36 -20.13 -3.47
N ALA A 135 1.24 -21.01 -2.47
CA ALA A 135 1.05 -22.45 -2.65
C ALA A 135 -0.38 -22.94 -2.36
N SER A 136 -1.27 -22.09 -1.81
CA SER A 136 -2.58 -22.51 -1.28
C SER A 136 -3.80 -22.09 -2.12
N ASP A 137 -3.60 -21.53 -3.31
CA ASP A 137 -4.67 -20.99 -4.17
C ASP A 137 -5.65 -22.02 -4.76
N GLU A 138 -5.64 -23.28 -4.29
CA GLU A 138 -6.66 -24.29 -4.62
C GLU A 138 -7.85 -24.34 -3.66
N ALA A 139 -7.90 -23.55 -2.57
CA ALA A 139 -9.00 -23.63 -1.59
C ALA A 139 -9.92 -22.39 -1.60
N GLU A 140 -11.05 -22.56 -2.28
CA GLU A 140 -12.19 -21.65 -2.33
C GLU A 140 -13.00 -21.72 -1.02
N GLU A 141 -13.21 -20.59 -0.33
CA GLU A 141 -14.33 -20.46 0.62
C GLU A 141 -14.87 -19.02 0.66
N ALA A 142 -16.16 -18.91 0.36
CA ALA A 142 -16.91 -17.66 0.20
C ALA A 142 -17.50 -17.19 1.54
N PHE A 143 -17.36 -15.91 1.87
CA PHE A 143 -18.09 -15.26 2.96
C PHE A 143 -19.23 -14.43 2.37
N GLU A 144 -20.48 -14.92 2.47
CA GLU A 144 -21.70 -14.21 2.08
C GLU A 144 -22.11 -13.21 3.18
N GLY A 145 -22.18 -11.92 2.85
CA GLY A 145 -22.76 -10.95 3.80
C GLY A 145 -22.46 -9.47 3.56
N ALA A 146 -22.59 -8.97 2.33
CA ALA A 146 -22.72 -7.52 2.10
C ALA A 146 -23.50 -7.27 0.80
N ALA A 147 -24.48 -6.37 0.85
CA ALA A 147 -25.24 -5.99 -0.35
C ALA A 147 -24.29 -5.43 -1.42
N PRO A 148 -24.44 -5.83 -2.70
CA PRO A 148 -23.50 -5.44 -3.73
C PRO A 148 -23.70 -3.95 -4.05
N LEU A 149 -22.71 -3.13 -3.71
CA LEU A 149 -22.44 -1.95 -4.51
C LEU A 149 -22.23 -2.45 -5.94
N GLN A 150 -22.82 -1.79 -6.94
CA GLN A 150 -22.60 -2.14 -8.35
C GLN A 150 -21.11 -1.96 -8.67
N GLU A 151 -20.39 -3.06 -8.48
CA GLU A 151 -18.98 -3.19 -8.75
C GLU A 151 -18.86 -3.42 -10.24
N VAL A 152 -18.46 -2.37 -10.97
CA VAL A 152 -18.05 -2.53 -12.36
C VAL A 152 -16.75 -3.33 -12.33
N ARG A 153 -16.88 -4.66 -12.42
CA ARG A 153 -15.75 -5.56 -12.60
C ARG A 153 -15.13 -5.26 -13.95
N SER A 154 -13.95 -4.65 -13.97
CA SER A 154 -13.16 -4.53 -15.19
C SER A 154 -12.81 -5.95 -15.66
N PRO A 155 -13.25 -6.40 -16.84
CA PRO A 155 -12.90 -7.71 -17.35
C PRO A 155 -11.37 -7.81 -17.46
N GLY A 156 -10.76 -8.76 -16.73
CA GLY A 156 -9.32 -9.04 -16.80
C GLY A 156 -8.43 -8.40 -15.72
N TRP A 157 -8.98 -7.62 -14.76
CA TRP A 157 -8.19 -7.21 -13.59
C TRP A 157 -8.36 -8.22 -12.44
N HIS A 158 -7.34 -9.04 -12.23
CA HIS A 158 -7.19 -9.89 -11.04
C HIS A 158 -5.91 -9.46 -10.34
N GLY A 159 -5.99 -9.30 -9.03
CA GLY A 159 -4.85 -8.91 -8.22
C GLY A 159 -5.06 -9.43 -6.82
N LEU A 160 -4.02 -10.07 -6.30
CA LEU A 160 -3.99 -10.57 -4.95
C LEU A 160 -3.10 -9.70 -4.06
N VAL A 161 -3.61 -9.41 -2.87
CA VAL A 161 -2.85 -8.77 -1.81
C VAL A 161 -2.82 -9.66 -0.57
N VAL A 162 -1.69 -9.67 0.09
CA VAL A 162 -1.45 -10.30 1.39
C VAL A 162 -1.32 -9.18 2.42
N ALA A 163 -2.19 -9.17 3.43
CA ALA A 163 -2.10 -8.25 4.56
C ALA A 163 -1.26 -8.88 5.68
N ILE A 164 -0.32 -8.10 6.24
CA ILE A 164 0.70 -8.53 7.21
C ILE A 164 0.58 -7.84 8.56
#